data_AF-A0A367M8P6-F1
#
_entry.id   AF-A0A367M8P6-F1
#
_cell.length_a   1.000
_cell.length_b   1.000
_cell.length_c   1.000
_cell.angle_alpha   90.00
_cell.angle_beta   90.00
_cell.angle_gamma   90.00
#
_symmetry.space_group_name_H-M   'P 1'
#
loop_
_entity.id
_entity.type
_entity.pdbx_description
1 polymer ?
#
loop_
_entity_poly.entity_id
_entity_poly.type
_entity_poly.pdbx_seq_one_letter_code
_entity_poly.pdbx_strand_id
1 'polypeptide(L)'
;GTRPGEFARYAAARPSLGWRDGATLGERAGLEQRLRGKRAELLLWRGSAEPASPRGSLKAEPGQAMARLVDDLRRVAGLTLDFQPLDGLGHGETLGASLRLLLARPAVERQR
;
A
#
# COMPACT_ATOMS: atom_id res chain seq x y z
N GLY A 1 6.46 -11.36 6.95
CA GLY A 1 6.34 -12.68 6.30
C GLY A 1 5.26 -12.64 5.25
N THR A 2 5.57 -12.18 4.05
CA THR A 2 4.58 -12.00 2.97
C THR A 2 4.76 -13.10 1.93
N ARG A 3 3.78 -14.02 1.85
CA ARG A 3 3.66 -15.05 0.81
C ARG A 3 2.73 -14.53 -0.29
N PRO A 4 3.25 -13.96 -1.39
CA PRO A 4 2.40 -13.52 -2.49
C PRO A 4 1.76 -14.72 -3.18
N GLY A 5 0.43 -14.69 -3.30
CA GLY A 5 -0.39 -15.73 -3.93
C GLY A 5 -1.31 -16.51 -2.98
N GLU A 6 -1.29 -16.26 -1.67
CA GLU A 6 -2.35 -16.74 -0.77
C GLU A 6 -3.67 -15.98 -0.98
N PHE A 7 -3.58 -14.73 -1.47
CA PHE A 7 -4.73 -13.89 -1.77
C PHE A 7 -4.57 -13.27 -3.16
N ALA A 8 -5.68 -13.15 -3.88
CA ALA A 8 -5.69 -12.50 -5.21
C ALA A 8 -5.61 -10.96 -5.11
N ARG A 9 -6.06 -10.38 -3.98
CA ARG A 9 -6.07 -8.94 -3.72
C ARG A 9 -5.62 -8.66 -2.29
N TYR A 10 -4.68 -7.74 -2.15
CA TYR A 10 -4.17 -7.22 -0.88
C TYR A 10 -4.61 -5.76 -0.74
N ALA A 11 -5.17 -5.41 0.42
CA ALA A 11 -5.61 -4.06 0.72
C ALA A 11 -4.86 -3.56 1.95
N ALA A 12 -4.02 -2.53 1.78
CA ALA A 12 -3.28 -1.92 2.87
C ALA A 12 -3.70 -0.44 3.00
N ALA A 13 -4.66 -0.21 3.90
CA ALA A 13 -4.93 1.12 4.41
C ALA A 13 -3.82 1.46 5.41
N ARG A 14 -2.99 2.47 5.09
CA ARG A 14 -1.95 2.99 5.98
C ARG A 14 -0.83 1.99 6.32
N PRO A 15 0.04 1.65 5.36
CA PRO A 15 1.26 0.98 5.74
C PRO A 15 2.06 1.93 6.66
N SER A 16 2.41 1.47 7.85
CA SER A 16 3.31 2.18 8.78
C SER A 16 4.72 2.18 8.20
N LEU A 17 4.96 2.97 7.16
CA LEU A 17 6.25 3.03 6.44
C LEU A 17 7.38 3.59 7.33
N GLY A 18 7.05 4.23 8.45
CA GLY A 18 7.99 4.67 9.48
C GLY A 18 8.28 3.65 10.58
N TRP A 19 7.71 2.44 10.56
CA TRP A 19 8.03 1.40 11.53
C TRP A 19 9.34 0.69 11.12
N ARG A 20 10.38 0.81 11.96
CA ARG A 20 11.75 0.26 11.77
C ARG A 20 12.46 0.78 10.50
N ASP A 21 12.56 2.09 10.30
CA ASP A 21 13.36 2.71 9.23
C ASP A 21 13.10 2.12 7.82
N GLY A 22 11.84 1.78 7.53
CA GLY A 22 11.48 1.15 6.27
C GLY A 22 11.82 -0.34 6.19
N ALA A 23 11.84 -1.11 7.29
CA ALA A 23 12.08 -2.56 7.24
C ALA A 23 11.08 -3.32 6.33
N THR A 24 9.86 -2.81 6.13
CA THR A 24 8.91 -3.35 5.13
C THR A 24 9.44 -3.22 3.70
N LEU A 25 10.37 -2.28 3.45
CA LEU A 25 11.06 -2.13 2.17
C LEU A 25 12.02 -3.29 1.87
N GLY A 26 12.57 -3.93 2.91
CA GLY A 26 13.42 -5.12 2.79
C GLY A 26 12.63 -6.38 2.41
N GLU A 27 11.37 -6.51 2.84
CA GLU A 27 10.48 -7.60 2.42
C GLU A 27 10.08 -7.51 0.94
N ARG A 28 10.39 -6.40 0.24
CA ARG A 28 10.17 -6.23 -1.21
C ARG A 28 11.23 -6.92 -2.06
N ALA A 29 12.44 -7.15 -1.52
CA ALA A 29 13.49 -7.84 -2.26
C ALA A 29 12.99 -9.23 -2.70
N GLY A 30 12.94 -9.48 -4.00
CA GLY A 30 12.40 -10.70 -4.57
C GLY A 30 10.87 -10.80 -4.64
N LEU A 31 10.11 -9.71 -4.46
CA LEU A 31 8.66 -9.70 -4.69
C LEU A 31 8.32 -10.10 -6.13
N GLU A 32 9.02 -9.50 -7.10
CA GLU A 32 8.86 -9.84 -8.52
C GLU A 32 9.15 -11.33 -8.78
N GLN A 33 10.23 -11.86 -8.17
CA GLN A 33 10.57 -13.28 -8.29
C GLN A 33 9.49 -14.18 -7.69
N ARG A 34 8.89 -13.79 -6.57
CA ARG A 34 7.78 -14.51 -5.93
C ARG A 34 6.45 -14.38 -6.66
N LEU A 35 6.27 -13.32 -7.47
CA LEU A 35 5.11 -13.10 -8.33
C LEU A 35 5.25 -13.72 -9.72
N ARG A 36 6.39 -14.31 -10.08
CA ARG A 36 6.55 -15.01 -11.37
C ARG A 36 5.45 -16.05 -11.56
N GLY A 37 4.73 -15.93 -12.68
CA GLY A 37 3.60 -16.81 -13.03
C GLY A 37 2.33 -16.57 -12.23
N LYS A 38 2.27 -15.51 -11.40
CA LYS A 38 1.09 -15.14 -10.60
C LYS A 38 0.70 -13.69 -10.90
N ARG A 39 -0.57 -13.36 -10.67
CA ARG A 39 -1.05 -11.98 -10.67
C ARG A 39 -1.58 -11.64 -9.29
N ALA A 40 -1.23 -10.46 -8.79
CA ALA A 40 -1.73 -9.92 -7.54
C ALA A 40 -2.20 -8.48 -7.73
N GLU A 41 -3.24 -8.09 -7.00
CA GLU A 41 -3.69 -6.70 -6.92
C GLU A 41 -3.34 -6.13 -5.55
N LEU A 42 -2.82 -4.90 -5.51
CA LEU A 42 -2.51 -4.17 -4.28
C LEU A 42 -3.23 -2.82 -4.28
N LEU A 43 -4.06 -2.61 -3.27
CA LEU A 43 -4.78 -1.37 -3.02
C LEU A 43 -4.12 -0.61 -1.85
N LEU A 44 -3.77 0.65 -2.09
CA LEU A 44 -3.13 1.53 -1.11
C LEU A 44 -3.95 2.81 -0.90
N TRP A 45 -4.14 3.19 0.36
CA TRP A 45 -4.75 4.47 0.74
C TRP A 45 -3.90 5.20 1.78
N ARG A 46 -3.85 6.53 1.65
CA ARG A 46 -3.24 7.43 2.62
C ARG A 46 -4.03 8.74 2.70
N GLY A 47 -4.36 9.18 3.90
CA GLY A 47 -4.91 10.51 4.14
C GLY A 47 -3.88 11.61 3.90
N SER A 48 -4.27 12.68 3.22
CA SER A 48 -3.33 13.78 2.92
C SER A 48 -2.93 14.59 4.16
N ALA A 49 -3.76 14.59 5.21
CA ALA A 49 -3.47 15.22 6.49
C ALA A 49 -2.73 14.28 7.47
N GLU A 50 -2.34 13.06 7.06
CA GLU A 50 -1.56 12.17 7.90
C GLU A 50 -0.11 12.68 8.07
N PRO A 51 0.44 12.69 9.30
CA PRO A 51 1.84 13.00 9.51
C PRO A 51 2.75 11.91 8.91
N ALA A 52 4.01 12.25 8.64
CA ALA A 52 5.00 11.28 8.14
C ALA A 52 5.34 10.18 9.16
N SER A 53 5.28 10.50 10.46
CA SER A 53 5.46 9.55 11.56
C SER A 53 4.62 9.95 12.78
N PRO A 54 4.20 8.98 13.62
CA PRO A 54 3.38 9.27 14.81
C PRO A 54 4.08 10.19 15.82
N ARG A 55 5.42 10.19 15.81
CA ARG A 55 6.26 11.01 16.69
C ARG A 55 6.73 12.31 16.05
N GLY A 56 6.25 12.65 14.85
CA GLY A 56 6.55 13.93 14.20
C GLY A 56 8.04 14.16 13.97
N SER A 57 8.65 13.36 13.09
CA SER A 57 10.00 13.69 12.60
C SER A 57 9.90 14.86 11.62
N LEU A 58 10.32 16.06 12.04
CA LEU A 58 10.34 17.31 11.24
C LEU A 58 11.08 17.21 9.89
N LYS A 59 11.93 16.20 9.70
CA LYS A 59 12.71 15.97 8.47
C LYS A 59 12.00 15.12 7.41
N ALA A 60 10.88 14.47 7.75
CA ALA A 60 10.22 13.56 6.83
C ALA A 60 9.02 14.27 6.19
N GLU A 61 9.12 14.53 4.88
CA GLU A 61 8.02 15.08 4.10
C GLU A 61 6.83 14.11 4.10
N PRO A 62 5.65 14.53 4.61
CA PRO A 62 4.46 13.70 4.64
C PRO A 62 4.11 13.18 3.24
N GLY A 63 4.05 11.86 3.09
CA GLY A 63 3.67 11.21 1.83
C GLY A 63 4.82 10.92 0.87
N GLN A 64 6.02 11.47 1.06
CA GLN A 64 7.17 11.19 0.17
C GLN A 64 7.54 9.70 0.18
N ALA A 65 7.53 9.06 1.35
CA ALA A 65 7.77 7.62 1.47
C ALA A 65 6.71 6.78 0.73
N MET A 66 5.45 7.22 0.75
CA MET A 66 4.37 6.55 0.02
C MET A 66 4.52 6.73 -1.48
N ALA A 67 4.83 7.94 -1.95
CA ALA A 67 5.07 8.20 -3.38
C ALA A 67 6.20 7.33 -3.92
N ARG A 68 7.34 7.27 -3.23
CA ARG A 68 8.47 6.40 -3.60
C ARG A 68 8.06 4.91 -3.62
N LEU A 69 7.30 4.46 -2.63
CA LEU A 69 6.81 3.09 -2.59
C LEU A 69 5.89 2.77 -3.78
N VAL A 70 4.97 3.67 -4.12
CA VAL A 70 4.05 3.51 -5.25
C VAL A 70 4.84 3.42 -6.56
N ASP A 71 5.83 4.29 -6.76
CA ASP A 71 6.67 4.27 -7.96
C ASP A 71 7.52 3.01 -8.07
N ASP A 72 8.03 2.49 -6.96
CA ASP A 72 8.75 1.21 -6.94
C ASP A 72 7.82 0.04 -7.29
N LEU A 73 6.62 0.00 -6.70
CA LEU A 73 5.66 -1.10 -6.89
C LEU A 73 5.05 -1.12 -8.29
N ARG A 74 4.87 0.05 -8.93
CA ARG A 74 4.42 0.14 -10.34
C ARG A 74 5.37 -0.56 -11.31
N ARG A 75 6.63 -0.76 -10.94
CA ARG A 75 7.64 -1.42 -11.79
C ARG A 75 7.63 -2.95 -11.65
N VAL A 76 6.84 -3.50 -10.72
CA VAL A 76 6.82 -4.94 -10.46
C VAL A 76 5.92 -5.65 -11.47
N ALA A 77 6.50 -6.49 -12.31
CA ALA A 77 5.75 -7.30 -13.27
C ALA A 77 4.76 -8.25 -12.54
N GLY A 78 3.51 -8.30 -13.03
CA GLY A 78 2.45 -9.13 -12.44
C GLY A 78 1.73 -8.51 -11.24
N LEU A 79 2.10 -7.30 -10.81
CA LEU A 79 1.41 -6.55 -9.76
C LEU A 79 0.54 -5.45 -10.35
N THR A 80 -0.76 -5.50 -10.10
CA THR A 80 -1.67 -4.37 -10.35
C THR A 80 -1.70 -3.50 -9.10
N LEU A 81 -1.36 -2.22 -9.24
CA LEU A 81 -1.33 -1.28 -8.12
C LEU A 81 -2.36 -0.17 -8.31
N ASP A 82 -3.22 0.02 -7.32
CA ASP A 82 -4.11 1.18 -7.23
C ASP A 82 -3.80 1.93 -5.92
N PHE A 83 -3.35 3.17 -6.08
CA PHE A 83 -3.09 4.09 -4.98
C PHE A 83 -4.05 5.27 -5.05
N GLN A 84 -4.81 5.47 -3.99
CA GLN A 84 -5.78 6.56 -3.88
C GLN A 84 -5.47 7.42 -2.64
N PRO A 85 -5.03 8.68 -2.82
CA PRO A 85 -4.96 9.63 -1.71
C PRO A 85 -6.37 9.96 -1.22
N LEU A 86 -6.52 10.14 0.09
CA LEU A 86 -7.77 10.56 0.72
C LEU A 86 -7.64 11.98 1.22
N ASP A 87 -8.10 12.93 0.41
CA ASP A 87 -7.92 14.35 0.66
C ASP A 87 -8.63 14.79 1.95
N GLY A 88 -7.90 15.54 2.78
CA GLY A 88 -8.40 16.11 4.03
C GLY A 88 -8.53 15.09 5.18
N LEU A 89 -8.28 13.81 4.94
CA LEU A 89 -8.37 12.80 5.99
C LEU A 89 -7.08 12.72 6.80
N GLY A 90 -7.26 12.74 8.12
CA GLY A 90 -6.20 12.52 9.10
C GLY A 90 -6.03 11.04 9.43
N HIS A 91 -5.35 10.77 10.54
CA HIS A 91 -5.02 9.40 10.89
C HIS A 91 -6.29 8.57 11.13
N GLY A 92 -7.18 8.98 12.04
CA GLY A 92 -8.35 8.17 12.42
C GLY A 92 -9.35 7.92 11.29
N GLU A 93 -9.50 8.89 10.38
CA GLU A 93 -10.55 8.90 9.36
C GLU A 93 -10.26 7.97 8.18
N THR A 94 -8.96 7.76 7.84
CA THR A 94 -8.53 6.92 6.72
C THR A 94 -9.02 5.48 6.82
N LEU A 95 -9.15 4.91 8.04
CA LEU A 95 -9.60 3.53 8.21
C LEU A 95 -11.04 3.33 7.73
N GLY A 96 -11.97 4.16 8.22
CA GLY A 96 -13.38 4.06 7.84
C GLY A 96 -13.59 4.36 6.35
N ALA A 97 -12.87 5.35 5.81
CA ALA A 97 -12.95 5.70 4.41
C ALA A 97 -12.41 4.59 3.48
N SER A 98 -11.22 4.06 3.77
CA SER A 98 -10.62 2.97 2.98
C SER A 98 -11.46 1.69 2.99
N LEU A 99 -12.08 1.34 4.13
CA LEU A 99 -12.95 0.17 4.20
C LEU A 99 -14.20 0.33 3.31
N ARG A 100 -14.85 1.50 3.33
CA ARG A 100 -16.00 1.79 2.45
C ARG A 100 -15.61 1.73 0.98
N LEU A 101 -14.45 2.30 0.62
CA LEU A 101 -13.92 2.24 -0.74
C LEU A 101 -13.62 0.82 -1.18
N LEU A 102 -13.05 0.00 -0.29
CA LEU A 102 -12.77 -1.41 -0.57
C LEU A 102 -14.07 -2.19 -0.83
N LEU A 103 -15.09 -2.00 0.00
CA LEU A 103 -16.39 -2.69 -0.13
C LEU A 103 -17.21 -2.22 -1.34
N ALA A 104 -16.99 -0.99 -1.80
CA ALA A 104 -17.63 -0.45 -3.00
C ALA A 104 -16.96 -0.93 -4.30
N ARG A 105 -15.77 -1.56 -4.24
CA ARG A 105 -15.07 -2.04 -5.44
C ARG A 105 -15.69 -3.31 -6.00
N PRO A 106 -15.60 -3.51 -7.33
CA PRO A 106 -15.95 -4.77 -7.94
C PRO A 106 -15.23 -5.94 -7.26
N ALA A 107 -15.94 -7.07 -7.14
CA ALA A 107 -15.34 -8.32 -6.67
C ALA A 107 -14.13 -8.68 -7.54
N VAL A 108 -13.14 -9.35 -6.95
CA VAL A 108 -11.96 -9.81 -7.69
C VAL A 108 -12.41 -10.73 -8.82
N GLU A 109 -11.97 -10.44 -10.04
CA GLU A 109 -12.21 -11.34 -11.17
C GLU A 109 -11.58 -12.70 -10.88
N ARG A 110 -12.35 -13.78 -11.06
CA ARG A 110 -11.80 -15.13 -10.94
C ARG A 110 -10.77 -15.33 -12.05
N GLN A 111 -9.52 -15.57 -11.64
CA GLN A 111 -8.48 -16.03 -12.56
C GLN A 111 -8.96 -17.36 -13.16
N ARG A 112 -9.26 -17.36 -14.46
CA ARG A 112 -9.41 -18.57 -15.27
C ARG A 112 -8.06 -19.06 -15.74
#